data_AF-A0A353G778-F1
#
_entry.id   AF-A0A353G778-F1
#
_cell.length_a   1.000
_cell.length_b   1.000
_cell.length_c   1.000
_cell.angle_alpha   90.00
_cell.angle_beta   90.00
_cell.angle_gamma   90.00
#
_symmetry.space_group_name_H-M   'P 1'
#
loop_
_entity.id
_entity.type
_entity.pdbx_description
1 polymer ?
#
loop_
_entity_poly.entity_id
_entity_poly.type
_entity_poly.pdbx_seq_one_letter_code
_entity_poly.pdbx_strand_id
1 'polypeptide(L)'
;LRMYTRWAERSGFKVEVLEMHDGEEAGIKSATILIKGHNAYGWMKTESGVHRLVRISPYDSNARRHTSFSSIWVYPVVDDSIQIDVNESDCRIDTFRSSGAGGQHVN
;
A
#
# COMPACT_ATOMS: atom_id res chain seq x y z
N LEU A 1 11.41 -4.59 -3.36
CA LEU A 1 10.73 -4.88 -4.65
C LEU A 1 11.28 -6.11 -5.36
N ARG A 2 12.49 -6.07 -5.97
CA ARG A 2 13.04 -7.15 -6.81
C ARG A 2 12.97 -8.56 -6.19
N MET A 3 13.22 -8.69 -4.89
CA MET A 3 13.13 -9.96 -4.16
C MET A 3 11.72 -10.59 -4.29
N TYR A 4 10.68 -9.80 -4.00
CA TYR A 4 9.29 -10.27 -4.07
C TYR A 4 8.81 -10.56 -5.49
N THR A 5 9.20 -9.72 -6.46
CA THR A 5 8.89 -9.99 -7.87
C THR A 5 9.48 -11.33 -8.33
N ARG A 6 10.74 -11.60 -7.99
CA ARG A 6 11.41 -12.87 -8.32
C ARG A 6 10.81 -14.07 -7.61
N TRP A 7 10.46 -13.91 -6.33
CA TRP A 7 9.78 -14.96 -5.58
C TRP A 7 8.43 -15.30 -6.20
N ALA A 8 7.65 -14.28 -6.57
CA ALA A 8 6.34 -14.45 -7.17
C ALA A 8 6.41 -15.13 -8.56
N GLU A 9 7.30 -14.65 -9.44
CA GLU A 9 7.56 -15.27 -10.75
C GLU A 9 7.96 -16.75 -10.62
N ARG A 10 8.85 -17.07 -9.68
CA ARG A 10 9.30 -18.46 -9.44
C ARG A 10 8.21 -19.35 -8.87
N SER A 11 7.28 -18.77 -8.09
CA SER A 11 6.17 -19.49 -7.47
C SER A 11 4.96 -19.62 -8.41
N GLY A 12 5.07 -19.16 -9.67
CA GLY A 12 3.98 -19.20 -10.65
C GLY A 12 2.90 -18.13 -10.44
N PHE A 13 3.15 -17.14 -9.59
CA PHE A 13 2.24 -16.01 -9.39
C PHE A 13 2.44 -14.95 -10.48
N LYS A 14 1.36 -14.28 -10.86
CA LYS A 14 1.41 -13.15 -11.78
C LYS A 14 1.63 -11.86 -10.98
N VAL A 15 2.66 -11.10 -11.32
CA VAL A 15 2.97 -9.82 -10.69
C VAL A 15 2.55 -8.68 -11.61
N GLU A 16 1.88 -7.68 -11.05
CA GLU A 16 1.49 -6.45 -11.71
C GLU A 16 1.95 -5.26 -10.86
N VAL A 17 2.62 -4.28 -11.48
CA VAL A 17 3.05 -3.07 -10.79
C VAL A 17 1.94 -2.04 -10.93
N LEU A 18 1.34 -1.65 -9.81
CA LEU A 18 0.26 -0.67 -9.80
C LEU A 18 0.83 0.76 -9.76
N GLU A 19 1.83 0.96 -8.90
CA GLU A 19 2.43 2.27 -8.67
C GLU A 19 3.90 2.10 -8.32
N MET A 20 4.75 3.01 -8.80
CA MET A 20 6.16 3.05 -8.46
C MET A 20 6.65 4.49 -8.53
N HIS A 21 7.27 4.94 -7.43
CA HIS A 21 7.90 6.25 -7.32
C HIS A 21 9.39 6.07 -7.10
N ASP A 22 10.18 6.61 -8.00
CA ASP A 22 11.63 6.58 -7.90
C ASP A 22 12.13 7.50 -6.77
N GLY A 23 13.28 7.14 -6.19
CA GLY A 23 13.99 8.01 -5.26
C GLY A 23 14.67 9.18 -6.00
N GLU A 24 14.92 10.28 -5.31
CA GLU A 24 15.52 11.50 -5.91
C GLU A 24 16.91 11.26 -6.48
N GLU A 25 17.73 10.47 -5.78
CA GLU A 25 19.13 10.21 -6.18
C GLU A 25 19.34 8.75 -6.59
N ALA A 26 18.78 7.81 -5.83
CA ALA A 26 18.83 6.39 -6.16
C ALA A 26 17.73 5.57 -5.47
N GLY A 27 17.37 4.45 -6.09
CA GLY A 27 16.43 3.49 -5.53
C GLY A 27 14.97 3.90 -5.72
N ILE A 28 14.09 3.39 -4.85
CA ILE A 28 12.64 3.53 -4.95
C ILE A 28 12.16 4.17 -3.66
N LYS A 29 11.35 5.23 -3.77
CA LYS A 29 10.71 5.89 -2.64
C LYS A 29 9.51 5.09 -2.13
N SER A 30 8.65 4.65 -3.05
CA SER A 30 7.51 3.78 -2.75
C SER A 30 7.15 2.94 -3.97
N ALA A 31 6.58 1.76 -3.75
CA ALA A 31 6.06 0.92 -4.83
C ALA A 31 4.90 0.07 -4.31
N THR A 32 3.87 -0.05 -5.14
CA THR A 32 2.68 -0.87 -4.90
C THR A 32 2.62 -1.93 -5.98
N ILE A 33 2.61 -3.20 -5.58
CA ILE A 33 2.49 -4.34 -6.49
C ILE A 33 1.28 -5.19 -6.13
N LEU A 34 0.65 -5.73 -7.16
CA LEU A 34 -0.43 -6.69 -7.07
C LEU A 34 0.10 -8.07 -7.46
N ILE A 35 0.02 -9.03 -6.53
CA ILE A 35 0.41 -10.43 -6.76
C ILE A 35 -0.86 -11.25 -6.89
N LYS A 36 -1.11 -11.79 -8.09
CA LYS A 36 -2.27 -12.60 -8.42
C LYS A 36 -1.92 -14.09 -8.40
N GLY A 37 -2.69 -14.85 -7.64
CA GLY A 37 -2.71 -16.31 -7.68
C GLY A 37 -3.26 -16.93 -6.41
N HIS A 38 -3.41 -18.24 -6.42
CA HIS A 38 -4.05 -18.98 -5.34
C HIS A 38 -3.27 -18.84 -4.03
N ASN A 39 -3.96 -18.45 -2.96
CA ASN A 39 -3.39 -18.23 -1.63
C ASN A 39 -2.19 -17.26 -1.57
N ALA A 40 -2.05 -16.33 -2.53
CA ALA A 40 -0.95 -15.37 -2.56
C ALA A 40 -0.83 -14.56 -1.25
N TYR A 41 -1.97 -14.10 -0.72
CA TYR A 41 -2.01 -13.40 0.57
C TYR A 41 -1.53 -14.27 1.74
N GLY A 42 -1.93 -15.55 1.77
CA GLY A 42 -1.57 -16.48 2.85
C GLY A 42 -0.06 -16.68 2.99
N TRP A 43 0.65 -16.69 1.87
CA TRP A 43 2.12 -16.75 1.83
C TRP A 43 2.78 -15.41 2.18
N MET A 44 2.25 -14.30 1.65
CA MET A 44 2.86 -12.98 1.80
C MET A 44 2.55 -12.31 3.14
N LYS A 45 1.52 -12.73 3.88
CA LYS A 45 1.13 -12.07 5.15
C LYS A 45 2.28 -11.98 6.16
N THR A 46 3.17 -12.98 6.18
CA THR A 46 4.32 -13.05 7.10
C THR A 46 5.41 -12.04 6.77
N GLU A 47 5.39 -11.46 5.57
CA GLU A 47 6.36 -10.47 5.11
C GLU A 47 6.02 -9.05 5.59
N SER A 48 4.82 -8.85 6.15
CA SER A 48 4.39 -7.55 6.67
C SER A 48 5.24 -7.16 7.89
N GLY A 49 5.86 -5.98 7.83
CA GLY A 49 6.72 -5.48 8.89
C GLY A 49 7.85 -4.61 8.37
N VAL A 50 8.81 -4.32 9.25
CA VAL A 50 9.99 -3.51 8.92
C VAL A 50 11.19 -4.42 8.72
N HIS A 51 11.78 -4.34 7.52
CA HIS A 51 12.92 -5.13 7.11
C HIS A 51 14.21 -4.31 7.26
N ARG A 52 15.25 -4.92 7.83
CA ARG A 52 16.52 -4.25 8.15
C ARG A 52 17.65 -4.76 7.26
N LEU A 53 18.38 -3.84 6.64
CA LEU A 53 19.59 -4.13 5.87
C LEU A 53 20.80 -3.43 6.52
N VAL A 54 21.85 -4.20 6.80
CA VAL A 54 23.12 -3.68 7.32
C VAL A 54 24.22 -3.99 6.30
N ARG A 55 24.82 -2.96 5.71
CA ARG A 55 25.89 -3.12 4.71
C ARG A 55 26.79 -1.88 4.62
N ILE A 56 27.91 -2.00 3.93
CA ILE A 56 28.67 -0.81 3.51
C ILE A 56 27.89 -0.15 2.37
N SER A 57 27.61 1.14 2.51
CA SER A 57 26.85 1.88 1.49
C SER A 57 27.74 2.15 0.28
N PRO A 58 27.30 1.87 -0.96
CA PRO A 58 28.02 2.29 -2.15
C PRO A 58 27.97 3.82 -2.35
N TYR A 59 27.12 4.53 -1.59
CA TYR A 59 26.95 5.98 -1.65
C TYR A 59 27.71 6.72 -0.54
N ASP A 60 28.44 6.01 0.34
CA ASP A 60 29.29 6.66 1.36
C ASP A 60 30.77 6.52 0.97
N SER A 61 31.40 7.66 0.68
CA SER A 61 32.83 7.74 0.32
C SER A 61 33.77 7.24 1.44
N ASN A 62 33.31 7.23 2.70
CA ASN A 62 34.10 6.76 3.83
C ASN A 62 33.95 5.26 4.12
N ALA A 63 33.21 4.53 3.27
CA ALA A 63 32.97 3.09 3.38
C ALA A 63 32.44 2.65 4.76
N ARG A 64 31.67 3.49 5.44
CA ARG A 64 31.10 3.14 6.75
C ARG A 64 29.95 2.16 6.57
N ARG A 65 29.74 1.34 7.61
CA ARG A 65 28.61 0.42 7.68
C ARG A 65 27.34 1.20 8.01
N HIS A 66 26.39 1.19 7.10
CA HIS A 66 25.09 1.84 7.25
C HIS A 66 24.01 0.80 7.57
N THR A 67 23.01 1.22 8.34
CA THR A 67 21.80 0.45 8.60
C THR A 67 20.62 1.15 7.95
N SER A 68 19.87 0.43 7.13
CA SER A 68 18.69 0.92 6.43
C SER A 68 17.47 0.09 6.80
N PHE A 69 16.29 0.71 6.72
CA PHE A 69 15.01 0.07 7.02
C PHE A 69 14.04 0.30 5.86
N SER A 70 13.15 -0.67 5.63
CA SER A 70 12.04 -0.54 4.67
C SER A 70 10.81 -1.21 5.25
N SER A 71 9.68 -0.50 5.25
CA SER A 71 8.39 -1.05 5.67
C SER A 71 7.69 -1.73 4.50
N ILE A 72 7.14 -2.91 4.76
CA ILE A 72 6.34 -3.70 3.82
C ILE A 72 4.99 -3.98 4.48
N TRP A 73 3.92 -3.75 3.72
CA TRP A 73 2.56 -4.05 4.14
C TRP A 73 1.87 -4.88 3.08
N VAL A 74 1.17 -5.92 3.51
CA VAL A 74 0.47 -6.85 2.63
C VAL A 74 -0.99 -6.89 3.01
N TYR A 75 -1.85 -6.58 2.04
CA TYR A 75 -3.30 -6.59 2.18
C TYR A 75 -3.91 -7.58 1.18
N PRO A 76 -4.94 -8.34 1.58
CA PRO A 76 -5.70 -9.12 0.62
C PRO A 76 -6.55 -8.17 -0.23
N VAL A 77 -6.61 -8.42 -1.53
CA VAL A 77 -7.63 -7.79 -2.37
C VAL A 77 -8.91 -8.59 -2.18
N VAL A 78 -9.91 -7.96 -1.56
CA VAL A 78 -11.25 -8.52 -1.38
C VAL A 78 -12.10 -8.07 -2.57
N ASP A 79 -12.97 -8.96 -3.03
CA ASP A 79 -13.99 -8.70 -4.03
C ASP A 79 -15.01 -7.66 -3.52
N ASP A 80 -15.48 -6.78 -4.40
CA ASP A 80 -16.55 -5.81 -4.15
C ASP A 80 -17.96 -6.45 -4.11
N SER A 81 -18.07 -7.78 -4.13
CA SER A 81 -19.34 -8.52 -4.05
C SER A 81 -20.07 -8.37 -2.72
N ILE A 82 -19.52 -7.64 -1.76
CA ILE A 82 -20.20 -7.35 -0.50
C ILE A 82 -21.24 -6.27 -0.77
N GLN A 83 -22.43 -6.69 -1.23
CA GLN A 83 -23.62 -5.85 -1.21
C GLN A 83 -24.04 -5.64 0.26
N ILE A 84 -23.66 -4.50 0.82
CA ILE A 84 -24.18 -4.03 2.10
C ILE A 84 -25.48 -3.30 1.78
N ASP A 85 -26.61 -3.98 1.98
CA ASP A 85 -27.93 -3.36 1.88
C ASP A 85 -28.18 -2.57 3.17
N VAL A 86 -28.10 -1.24 3.08
CA VAL A 86 -28.36 -0.34 4.21
C VAL A 86 -29.83 0.03 4.16
N ASN A 87 -30.63 -0.56 5.06
CA ASN A 87 -32.03 -0.19 5.19
C ASN A 87 -32.13 1.29 5.61
N GLU A 88 -32.88 2.07 4.83
CA GLU A 88 -33.13 3.50 5.12
C GLU A 88 -33.80 3.72 6.48
N SER A 89 -34.50 2.71 7.03
CA SER A 89 -35.08 2.75 8.37
C SER A 89 -34.05 2.82 9.50
N ASP A 90 -32.84 2.30 9.26
CA ASP A 90 -31.74 2.27 10.23
C ASP A 90 -30.82 3.50 10.06
N CYS A 91 -31.05 4.31 9.03
CA CYS A 91 -30.31 5.53 8.74
C CYS A 91 -31.12 6.76 9.15
N ARG A 92 -30.60 7.49 10.13
CA ARG A 92 -31.11 8.82 10.44
C ARG A 92 -30.44 9.84 9.52
N ILE A 93 -31.17 10.26 8.49
CA ILE A 93 -30.74 11.29 7.56
C ILE A 93 -31.24 12.65 8.07
N ASP A 94 -30.34 13.42 8.68
CA ASP A 94 -30.64 14.79 9.12
C ASP A 94 -30.04 15.79 8.12
N THR A 95 -30.89 16.61 7.49
CA THR A 95 -30.47 17.66 6.55
C THR A 95 -30.22 18.97 7.30
N PHE A 96 -28.95 19.36 7.45
CA PHE A 96 -28.57 20.64 8.04
C PHE A 96 -28.23 21.67 6.95
N ARG A 97 -28.54 22.94 7.25
CA ARG A 97 -28.11 24.09 6.44
C ARG A 97 -26.68 24.44 6.84
N SER A 98 -25.81 24.70 5.87
CA SER A 98 -24.42 25.09 6.07
C SER A 98 -24.32 26.26 7.05
N SER A 99 -23.71 26.06 8.22
CA SER A 99 -23.53 27.11 9.23
C SER A 99 -22.32 27.99 8.88
N GLY A 100 -22.47 28.81 7.84
CA GLY A 100 -21.51 29.86 7.46
C GLY A 100 -22.16 31.23 7.54
N ALA A 101 -21.37 32.26 7.87
CA ALA A 101 -21.82 33.65 7.86
C ALA A 101 -21.99 34.14 6.40
N GLY A 102 -23.13 33.86 5.79
CA GLY A 102 -23.49 34.30 4.43
C GLY A 102 -25.00 34.46 4.29
N GLY A 103 -25.44 35.70 4.09
CA GLY A 103 -26.85 36.08 4.06
C GLY A 103 -27.60 35.72 2.77
N GLN A 104 -28.93 35.81 2.88
CA GLN A 104 -29.97 35.48 1.89
C GLN A 104 -29.79 34.11 1.22
N HIS A 105 -30.04 33.08 2.04
CA HIS A 105 -30.09 31.66 1.70
C HIS A 105 -28.69 31.07 1.38
N VAL A 106 -28.25 29.96 1.96
CA VAL A 106 -28.96 28.68 1.88
C VAL A 106 -29.55 28.44 0.47
N ASN A 107 -28.89 28.94 -0.59
CA ASN A 107 -29.28 28.80 -2.00
C ASN A 107 -28.24 27.96 -2.72
#